data_AF-A0A968MYE2-F1
#
_entry.id   AF-A0A968MYE2-F1
#
_cell.length_a   1.000
_cell.length_b   1.000
_cell.length_c   1.000
_cell.angle_alpha   90.00
_cell.angle_beta   90.00
_cell.angle_gamma   90.00
#
_symmetry.space_group_name_H-M   'P 1'
#
loop_
_entity.id
_entity.type
_entity.pdbx_description
1 polymer ?
#
loop_
_entity_poly.entity_id
_entity_poly.type
_entity_poly.pdbx_seq_one_letter_code
_entity_poly.pdbx_strand_id
1 'polypeptide(L)'
;EQGPIAVMLSDHDEGRKFVGAMDAGIKQFSAGDTEALNMVYENMLGYSQLLKSHIAKENNVLFRMADKVLSDTEQEQLLTEFGEIEQKEEFKTKVAVYKSDIERLKLTYRA
;
A
#
# COMPACT_ATOMS: atom_id res chain seq x y z
N GLU A 1 -13.46 5.56 17.66
CA GLU A 1 -14.18 5.73 16.37
C GLU A 1 -14.58 4.36 15.87
N GLN A 2 -15.81 4.19 15.37
CA GLN A 2 -16.34 2.89 14.92
C GLN A 2 -16.78 2.99 13.46
N GLY A 3 -16.64 1.89 12.71
CA GLY A 3 -17.15 1.75 11.35
C GLY A 3 -16.08 1.40 10.30
N PRO A 4 -16.50 1.08 9.06
CA PRO A 4 -15.60 0.60 8.01
C PRO A 4 -14.42 1.54 7.72
N ILE A 5 -14.64 2.85 7.70
CA ILE A 5 -13.57 3.84 7.46
C ILE A 5 -12.53 3.85 8.59
N ALA A 6 -12.97 3.79 9.86
CA ALA A 6 -12.06 3.74 11.00
C ALA A 6 -11.16 2.48 10.96
N VAL A 7 -11.71 1.35 10.49
CA VAL A 7 -10.92 0.12 10.25
C VAL A 7 -9.88 0.35 9.16
N MET A 8 -10.24 1.01 8.05
CA MET A 8 -9.29 1.30 6.96
C MET A 8 -8.17 2.24 7.38
N LEU A 9 -8.46 3.27 8.18
CA LEU A 9 -7.45 4.16 8.73
C LEU A 9 -6.50 3.42 9.68
N SER A 10 -7.04 2.55 10.53
CA SER A 10 -6.22 1.69 11.41
C SER A 10 -5.34 0.74 10.59
N ASP A 11 -5.85 0.15 9.51
CA ASP A 11 -5.04 -0.68 8.61
C ASP A 11 -3.91 0.15 7.98
N HIS A 12 -4.17 1.40 7.55
CA HIS A 12 -3.14 2.26 6.98
C HIS A 12 -2.04 2.62 7.98
N ASP A 13 -2.42 2.91 9.23
CA ASP A 13 -1.46 3.13 10.32
C ASP A 13 -0.60 1.89 10.58
N GLU A 14 -1.22 0.71 10.62
CA GLU A 14 -0.50 -0.55 10.82
C GLU A 14 0.43 -0.85 9.64
N GLY A 15 -0.03 -0.61 8.41
CA GLY A 15 0.80 -0.71 7.20
C GLY A 15 2.06 0.16 7.28
N ARG A 16 1.92 1.41 7.74
CA ARG A 16 3.06 2.32 7.96
C ARG A 16 4.03 1.78 9.01
N LYS A 17 3.55 1.16 10.08
CA LYS A 17 4.42 0.54 11.10
C LYS A 17 5.24 -0.60 10.52
N PHE A 18 4.63 -1.50 9.75
CA PHE A 18 5.37 -2.57 9.07
C PHE A 18 6.47 -2.00 8.17
N VAL A 19 6.16 -0.99 7.35
CA VAL A 19 7.17 -0.35 6.48
C VAL A 19 8.30 0.30 7.29
N GLY A 20 7.96 1.01 8.37
CA GLY A 20 8.97 1.62 9.26
C GLY A 20 9.88 0.57 9.92
N ALA A 21 9.33 -0.55 10.35
CA ALA A 21 10.10 -1.64 10.94
C ALA A 21 10.98 -2.37 9.92
N MET A 22 10.52 -2.54 8.67
CA MET A 22 11.35 -3.04 7.57
C MET A 22 12.54 -2.11 7.31
N ASP A 23 12.32 -0.80 7.22
CA ASP A 23 13.40 0.19 7.04
C ASP A 23 14.41 0.15 8.20
N ALA A 24 13.94 0.08 9.44
CA ALA A 24 14.81 -0.05 10.61
C ALA A 24 15.64 -1.35 10.59
N GLY A 25 15.03 -2.48 10.25
CA GLY A 25 15.71 -3.76 10.13
C GLY A 25 16.76 -3.78 9.02
N ILE A 26 16.45 -3.19 7.86
CA ILE A 26 17.40 -3.05 6.74
C ILE A 26 18.63 -2.22 7.15
N LYS A 27 18.42 -1.13 7.90
CA LYS A 27 19.51 -0.29 8.42
C LYS A 27 20.40 -1.04 9.41
N GLN A 28 19.81 -1.80 10.33
CA GLN A 28 20.56 -2.62 11.30
C GLN A 28 21.35 -3.74 10.60
N PHE A 29 20.73 -4.43 9.65
CA PHE A 29 21.40 -5.43 8.83
C PHE A 29 22.59 -4.84 8.07
N SER A 30 22.41 -3.68 7.45
CA SER A 30 23.49 -2.98 6.74
C SER A 30 24.63 -2.53 7.66
N ALA A 31 24.36 -2.38 8.97
CA ALA A 31 25.35 -2.07 9.99
C ALA A 31 26.07 -3.30 10.56
N GLY A 32 25.74 -4.51 10.08
CA GLY A 32 26.40 -5.77 10.45
C GLY A 32 25.61 -6.68 11.38
N ASP A 33 24.40 -6.28 11.81
CA ASP A 33 23.52 -7.14 12.60
C ASP A 33 22.75 -8.10 11.69
N THR A 34 23.28 -9.30 11.50
CA THR A 34 22.67 -10.31 10.62
C THR A 34 21.32 -10.84 11.15
N GLU A 35 21.06 -10.75 12.46
CA GLU A 35 19.80 -11.22 13.05
C GLU A 35 18.62 -10.27 12.72
N ALA A 36 18.92 -9.01 12.38
CA ALA A 36 17.92 -8.01 11.98
C ALA A 36 17.13 -8.41 10.71
N LEU A 37 17.63 -9.35 9.90
CA LEU A 37 16.88 -9.90 8.76
C LEU A 37 15.58 -10.58 9.18
N ASN A 38 15.53 -11.19 10.37
CA ASN A 38 14.29 -11.80 10.87
C ASN A 38 13.21 -10.73 11.07
N MET A 39 13.57 -9.56 11.60
CA MET A 39 12.65 -8.44 11.73
C MET A 39 12.14 -7.98 10.37
N VAL A 40 13.01 -7.86 9.37
CA VAL A 40 12.60 -7.49 8.01
C VAL A 40 11.60 -8.50 7.45
N TYR A 41 11.91 -9.79 7.55
CA TYR A 41 11.06 -10.87 7.04
C TYR A 41 9.67 -10.89 7.68
N GLU A 42 9.60 -10.85 9.01
CA GLU A 42 8.32 -10.87 9.73
C GLU A 42 7.44 -9.66 9.37
N ASN A 43 8.04 -8.46 9.27
CA ASN A 43 7.30 -7.27 8.88
C ASN A 43 6.88 -7.28 7.41
N MET A 44 7.68 -7.88 6.50
CA MET A 44 7.29 -8.11 5.10
C MET A 44 6.07 -9.03 5.00
N LEU A 45 6.06 -10.13 5.76
CA LEU A 45 4.93 -11.07 5.79
C LEU A 45 3.68 -10.41 6.37
N GLY A 46 3.82 -9.71 7.50
CA GLY A 46 2.73 -8.97 8.13
C GLY A 46 2.12 -7.93 7.19
N TYR A 47 2.96 -7.14 6.52
CA TYR A 47 2.51 -6.16 5.53
C TYR A 47 1.77 -6.83 4.35
N SER A 48 2.30 -7.93 3.82
CA SER A 48 1.67 -8.68 2.72
C SER A 48 0.28 -9.21 3.12
N GLN A 49 0.16 -9.78 4.32
CA GLN A 49 -1.11 -10.31 4.81
C GLN A 49 -2.12 -9.19 5.07
N LEU A 50 -1.67 -8.08 5.67
CA LEU A 50 -2.49 -6.89 5.87
C LEU A 50 -3.03 -6.36 4.55
N LEU A 51 -2.18 -6.17 3.53
CA LEU A 51 -2.61 -5.67 2.22
C LEU A 51 -3.65 -6.56 1.55
N LYS A 52 -3.49 -7.89 1.62
CA LYS A 52 -4.49 -8.83 1.06
C LYS A 52 -5.85 -8.67 1.75
N SER A 53 -5.86 -8.54 3.08
CA SER A 53 -7.08 -8.31 3.84
C SER A 53 -7.68 -6.93 3.54
N HIS A 54 -6.84 -5.90 3.46
CA HIS A 54 -7.22 -4.52 3.16
C HIS A 54 -7.94 -4.40 1.82
N ILE A 55 -7.31 -4.90 0.75
CA ILE A 55 -7.88 -4.91 -0.61
C ILE A 55 -9.20 -5.69 -0.65
N ALA A 56 -9.31 -6.77 0.11
CA ALA A 56 -10.57 -7.52 0.21
C ALA A 56 -11.69 -6.71 0.86
N LYS A 57 -11.39 -5.88 1.87
CA LYS A 57 -12.36 -4.96 2.49
C LYS A 57 -12.77 -3.87 1.50
N GLU A 58 -11.82 -3.29 0.77
CA GLU A 58 -12.09 -2.28 -0.27
C GLU A 58 -13.05 -2.82 -1.33
N ASN A 59 -12.68 -3.92 -1.99
CA ASN A 59 -13.43 -4.49 -3.11
C ASN A 59 -14.81 -5.02 -2.73
N ASN A 60 -14.95 -5.59 -1.52
CA ASN A 60 -16.17 -6.29 -1.14
C ASN A 60 -17.12 -5.46 -0.27
N VAL A 61 -16.62 -4.41 0.37
CA VAL A 61 -17.39 -3.60 1.30
C VAL A 61 -17.36 -2.14 0.88
N LEU A 62 -16.19 -1.48 0.91
CA LEU A 62 -16.12 -0.02 0.83
C LEU A 62 -16.50 0.49 -0.56
N PHE A 63 -15.98 -0.09 -1.64
CA PHE A 63 -16.34 0.35 -3.01
C PHE A 63 -17.83 0.13 -3.29
N ARG A 64 -18.39 -1.01 -2.87
CA ARG A 64 -19.84 -1.27 -3.00
C ARG A 64 -20.71 -0.35 -2.15
N MET A 65 -20.17 0.15 -1.04
CA MET A 65 -20.83 1.18 -0.24
C MET A 65 -20.76 2.52 -0.95
N ALA A 66 -19.61 2.89 -1.52
CA ALA A 66 -19.43 4.11 -2.30
C ALA A 66 -20.40 4.15 -3.49
N ASP A 67 -20.53 3.06 -4.24
CA ASP A 67 -21.46 2.93 -5.38
C ASP A 67 -22.93 3.19 -5.02
N LYS A 68 -23.30 2.98 -3.75
CA LYS A 68 -24.68 3.19 -3.26
C LYS A 68 -24.92 4.58 -2.68
N VAL A 69 -23.85 5.25 -2.25
CA VAL A 69 -23.93 6.52 -1.51
C VAL A 69 -23.61 7.70 -2.42
N LEU A 70 -22.66 7.54 -3.35
CA LEU A 70 -22.23 8.58 -4.27
C LEU A 70 -23.09 8.58 -5.52
N SER A 71 -23.57 9.76 -5.91
CA SER A 71 -24.21 9.99 -7.20
C SER A 71 -23.23 9.84 -8.37
N ASP A 72 -23.75 9.62 -9.57
CA ASP A 72 -22.95 9.53 -10.79
C ASP A 72 -22.08 10.79 -11.00
N THR A 73 -22.62 11.97 -10.69
CA THR A 73 -21.89 13.24 -10.78
C THR A 73 -20.73 13.32 -9.79
N GLU A 74 -20.92 12.87 -8.55
CA GLU A 74 -19.83 12.84 -7.55
C GLU A 74 -18.75 11.83 -7.95
N GLN A 75 -19.14 10.69 -8.51
CA GLN A 75 -18.18 9.70 -9.02
C GLN A 75 -17.37 10.24 -10.22
N GLU A 76 -18.02 10.95 -11.16
CA GLU A 76 -17.34 11.57 -12.30
C GLU A 76 -16.39 12.69 -11.86
N GLN A 77 -16.79 13.48 -10.86
CA GLN A 77 -15.93 14.50 -10.24
C GLN A 77 -14.69 13.86 -9.59
N LEU A 78 -14.88 12.83 -8.76
CA LEU A 78 -13.76 12.11 -8.14
C LEU A 78 -12.82 11.49 -9.18
N LEU A 79 -13.37 10.87 -10.24
CA LEU A 79 -12.58 10.31 -11.32
C LEU A 79 -11.72 11.39 -12.00
N THR A 80 -12.30 12.57 -12.25
CA THR A 80 -11.58 13.71 -12.83
C THR A 80 -10.45 14.17 -11.90
N GLU A 81 -10.73 14.37 -10.61
CA GLU A 81 -9.74 14.81 -9.63
C GLU A 81 -8.59 13.80 -9.44
N PHE A 82 -8.90 12.50 -9.42
CA PHE A 82 -7.86 11.46 -9.43
C PHE A 82 -7.02 11.53 -10.69
N GLY A 83 -7.64 11.70 -11.85
CA GLY A 83 -6.94 11.88 -13.12
C GLY A 83 -5.99 13.08 -13.10
N GLU A 84 -6.41 14.22 -12.54
CA GLU A 84 -5.54 15.40 -12.40
C GLU A 84 -4.31 15.12 -11.52
N ILE A 85 -4.47 14.37 -10.43
CA ILE A 85 -3.35 13.95 -9.57
C ILE A 85 -2.41 13.02 -10.33
N GLU A 86 -2.95 12.04 -11.06
CA GLU A 86 -2.17 11.09 -11.85
C GLU A 86 -1.39 11.76 -12.98
N GLN A 87 -1.91 12.88 -13.50
CA GLN A 87 -1.24 13.64 -14.56
C GLN A 87 -0.04 14.45 -14.06
N LYS A 88 0.10 14.66 -12.74
CA LYS A 88 1.25 15.37 -12.18
C LYS A 88 2.53 14.61 -12.48
N GLU A 89 3.52 15.30 -13.03
CA GLU A 89 4.79 14.69 -13.43
C GLU A 89 5.51 13.98 -12.28
N GLU A 90 5.44 14.51 -11.07
CA GLU A 90 5.96 13.85 -9.87
C GLU A 90 5.32 12.47 -9.64
N PHE A 91 3.99 12.38 -9.80
CA PHE A 91 3.25 11.14 -9.60
C PHE A 91 3.60 10.10 -10.67
N LYS A 92 3.55 10.50 -11.96
CA LYS A 92 3.96 9.63 -13.08
C LYS A 92 5.36 9.08 -12.90
N THR A 93 6.30 9.94 -12.52
CA THR A 93 7.70 9.55 -12.32
C THR A 93 7.83 8.51 -11.22
N LYS A 94 7.18 8.72 -10.07
CA LYS A 94 7.19 7.74 -8.97
C LYS A 94 6.57 6.40 -9.39
N VAL A 95 5.41 6.43 -10.05
CA VAL A 95 4.74 5.22 -10.54
C VAL A 95 5.62 4.45 -11.54
N ALA A 96 6.27 5.15 -12.47
CA ALA A 96 7.17 4.54 -13.43
C ALA A 96 8.37 3.85 -12.75
N VAL A 97 8.97 4.51 -11.74
CA VAL A 97 10.05 3.94 -10.93
C VAL A 97 9.58 2.68 -10.20
N TYR A 98 8.47 2.75 -9.46
CA TYR A 98 7.97 1.59 -8.71
C TYR A 98 7.58 0.41 -9.61
N LYS A 99 6.97 0.68 -10.78
CA LYS A 99 6.70 -0.37 -11.77
C LYS A 99 7.99 -1.02 -12.26
N SER A 100 9.00 -0.21 -12.60
CA SER A 100 10.31 -0.73 -13.03
C SER A 100 10.99 -1.57 -11.94
N ASP A 101 10.92 -1.13 -10.69
CA ASP A 101 11.46 -1.85 -9.54
C ASP A 101 10.77 -3.20 -9.34
N ILE A 102 9.43 -3.24 -9.42
CA ILE A 102 8.65 -4.47 -9.32
C ILE A 102 9.03 -5.44 -10.44
N GLU A 103 9.12 -4.99 -11.69
CA GLU A 103 9.51 -5.85 -12.82
C GLU A 103 10.94 -6.36 -12.67
N ARG A 104 11.87 -5.53 -12.20
CA ARG A 104 13.24 -5.96 -11.90
C ARG A 104 13.26 -7.02 -10.81
N LEU A 105 12.57 -6.79 -9.68
CA LEU A 105 12.48 -7.75 -8.57
C LEU A 105 11.87 -9.08 -9.04
N LYS A 106 10.80 -9.03 -9.85
CA LYS A 106 10.21 -10.22 -10.46
C LYS A 106 11.25 -11.00 -11.26
N LEU A 107 12.05 -10.35 -12.11
CA LEU A 107 13.09 -11.02 -12.90
C LEU A 107 14.19 -11.61 -12.03
N THR A 108 14.64 -10.89 -11.00
CA THR A 108 15.72 -11.31 -10.10
C THR A 108 15.32 -12.51 -9.23
N TYR A 109 14.10 -12.51 -8.71
CA TYR A 109 13.60 -13.52 -7.77
C TYR A 109 12.61 -14.50 -8.41
N ARG A 110 12.68 -14.69 -9.75
CA ARG A 110 11.94 -15.76 -10.42
C ARG A 110 12.34 -17.11 -9.80
N ALA A 111 11.38 -17.74 -9.12
CA ALA A 111 11.39 -19.18 -8.87
C ALA A 111 11.12 -19.92 -10.20
#